data_AF-A0A7J9WCB4-F1
#
_entry.id   AF-A0A7J9WCB4-F1
#
_cell.length_a   1.000
_cell.length_b   1.000
_cell.length_c   1.000
_cell.angle_alpha   90.00
_cell.angle_beta   90.00
_cell.angle_gamma   90.00
#
_symmetry.space_group_name_H-M   'P 1'
#
loop_
_entity.id
_entity.type
_entity.pdbx_description
1 polymer ?
#
loop_
_entity_poly.entity_id
_entity_poly.type
_entity_poly.pdbx_seq_one_letter_code
_entity_poly.pdbx_strand_id
1 'polypeptide(L)'
;MGDVFKALADPTRRAILDELADRNGQTLFELCSRLTMKHGVGSTRQAISQHLNVLEEAELVSTTRDGRYKFHFIKTSPLLAIVDRWLAQD
;
A
#
# COMPACT_ATOMS: atom_id res chain seq x y z
N MET A 1 2.28 0.98 16.26
CA MET A 1 0.94 1.24 15.73
C MET A 1 1.03 2.51 14.90
N GLY A 2 1.30 2.38 13.60
CA GLY A 2 1.29 3.54 12.71
C GLY A 2 -0.14 4.11 12.65
N ASP A 3 -0.27 5.43 12.69
CA ASP A 3 -1.57 6.08 12.48
C ASP A 3 -1.98 5.86 11.02
N VAL A 4 -3.03 5.06 10.81
CA VAL A 4 -3.56 4.71 9.49
C VAL A 4 -3.94 5.94 8.68
N PHE A 5 -4.46 7.00 9.32
CA PHE A 5 -4.83 8.23 8.63
C PHE A 5 -3.60 9.02 8.20
N LYS A 6 -2.56 9.06 9.03
CA LYS A 6 -1.26 9.65 8.67
C LYS A 6 -0.62 8.88 7.51
N ALA A 7 -0.74 7.56 7.49
CA ALA A 7 -0.28 6.75 6.37
C ALA A 7 -1.09 7.04 5.09
N LEU A 8 -2.39 7.27 5.17
CA LEU A 8 -3.22 7.60 4.00
C LEU A 8 -3.13 9.05 3.52
N ALA A 9 -2.61 9.97 4.33
CA ALA A 9 -2.55 11.40 3.99
C ALA A 9 -1.68 11.73 2.77
N ASP A 10 -0.79 10.82 2.36
CA ASP A 10 0.11 11.02 1.22
C ASP A 10 -0.47 10.41 -0.06
N PRO A 11 -0.52 11.17 -1.18
CA PRO A 11 -1.11 10.70 -2.44
C PRO A 11 -0.33 9.54 -3.07
N THR A 12 0.99 9.48 -2.91
CA THR A 12 1.81 8.37 -3.42
C THR A 12 1.50 7.08 -2.65
N ARG A 13 1.29 7.16 -1.33
CA ARG A 13 0.87 6.00 -0.53
C ARG A 13 -0.51 5.50 -0.92
N ARG A 14 -1.46 6.40 -1.20
CA ARG A 14 -2.77 6.00 -1.76
C ARG A 14 -2.65 5.35 -3.13
N ALA A 15 -1.85 5.91 -4.04
CA ALA A 15 -1.61 5.31 -5.35
C ALA A 15 -0.97 3.91 -5.25
N ILE A 16 -0.07 3.68 -4.29
CA ILE A 16 0.48 2.33 -4.01
C ILE A 16 -0.63 1.36 -3.59
N LEU A 17 -1.54 1.78 -2.71
CA LEU A 17 -2.65 0.94 -2.26
C LEU A 17 -3.65 0.68 -3.40
N ASP A 18 -3.97 1.68 -4.21
CA ASP A 18 -4.83 1.55 -5.38
C ASP A 18 -4.24 0.54 -6.38
N GLU A 19 -2.92 0.61 -6.63
CA GLU A 19 -2.23 -0.33 -7.51
C GLU A 19 -2.21 -1.76 -6.94
N LEU A 20 -1.99 -1.92 -5.64
CA LEU A 20 -2.05 -3.23 -4.98
C LEU A 20 -3.48 -3.79 -4.89
N ALA A 21 -4.50 -2.92 -4.86
CA ALA A 21 -5.90 -3.31 -4.94
C ALA A 21 -6.27 -3.78 -6.36
N ASP A 22 -5.77 -3.11 -7.40
CA ASP A 22 -5.94 -3.53 -8.80
C ASP A 22 -5.21 -4.85 -9.10
N ARG A 23 -3.94 -4.96 -8.67
CA ARG A 23 -3.16 -6.19 -8.79
C ARG A 23 -2.33 -6.43 -7.54
N ASN A 24 -2.81 -7.36 -6.72
CA ASN A 24 -2.16 -7.76 -5.49
C ASN A 24 -0.91 -8.64 -5.74
N GLY A 25 -0.05 -8.79 -4.73
CA GLY A 25 1.09 -9.71 -4.78
C GLY A 25 2.15 -9.31 -5.79
N GLN A 26 2.68 -8.10 -5.66
CA GLN A 26 3.67 -7.54 -6.58
C GLN A 26 5.05 -7.40 -5.93
N THR A 27 6.09 -7.65 -6.71
CA THR A 27 7.45 -7.25 -6.34
C THR A 27 7.60 -5.72 -6.37
N LEU A 28 8.60 -5.19 -5.66
CA LEU A 28 8.91 -3.75 -5.71
C LEU A 28 9.14 -3.25 -7.15
N PHE A 29 9.77 -4.08 -7.99
CA PHE A 29 10.04 -3.74 -9.38
C PHE A 29 8.74 -3.59 -10.18
N GLU A 30 7.87 -4.60 -10.14
CA GLU A 30 6.58 -4.56 -10.83
C GLU A 30 5.72 -3.39 -10.36
N LEU A 31 5.66 -3.16 -9.04
CA LEU A 31 4.91 -2.06 -8.45
C LEU A 31 5.41 -0.70 -8.95
N CYS A 32 6.73 -0.47 -8.95
CA CYS A 32 7.30 0.78 -9.48
C CYS A 32 6.98 0.99 -10.97
N SER A 33 7.09 -0.06 -11.78
CA SER A 33 6.77 0.00 -13.21
C SER A 33 5.30 0.39 -13.42
N ARG A 34 4.38 -0.21 -12.67
CA ARG A 34 2.94 0.02 -12.83
C ARG A 34 2.50 1.36 -12.26
N LEU A 35 3.06 1.79 -11.13
CA LEU A 35 2.87 3.15 -10.60
C LEU A 35 3.27 4.23 -11.62
N THR A 36 4.37 4.00 -12.35
CA THR A 36 4.80 4.93 -13.41
C THR A 36 3.82 4.93 -14.58
N MET A 37 3.41 3.75 -15.05
CA MET A 37 2.57 3.60 -16.25
C MET A 37 1.10 3.97 -16.04
N LYS A 38 0.52 3.62 -14.89
CA LYS A 38 -0.91 3.77 -14.60
C LYS A 38 -1.24 5.02 -13.79
N HIS A 39 -0.35 5.39 -12.86
CA HIS A 39 -0.60 6.46 -11.90
C HIS A 39 0.26 7.71 -12.15
N GLY A 40 1.16 7.70 -13.15
CA GLY A 40 2.04 8.83 -13.46
C GLY A 40 3.05 9.14 -12.34
N VAL A 41 3.30 8.20 -11.44
CA VAL A 41 4.19 8.40 -10.28
C VAL A 41 5.64 8.24 -10.71
N GLY A 42 6.31 9.37 -10.99
CA GLY A 42 7.75 9.42 -11.26
C GLY A 42 8.57 9.50 -9.97
N SER A 43 8.72 8.38 -9.26
CA SER A 43 9.50 8.29 -8.01
C SER A 43 10.61 7.25 -8.09
N THR A 44 11.67 7.43 -7.30
CA THR A 44 12.75 6.45 -7.21
C THR A 44 12.28 5.20 -6.48
N ARG A 45 12.89 4.04 -6.79
CA ARG A 45 12.64 2.78 -6.07
C ARG A 45 12.86 2.91 -4.56
N GLN A 46 13.82 3.72 -4.14
CA GLN A 46 14.10 3.96 -2.72
C GLN A 46 12.96 4.74 -2.06
N ALA A 47 12.45 5.78 -2.72
CA ALA A 47 11.29 6.53 -2.22
C ALA A 47 10.06 5.62 -2.10
N ILE A 48 9.76 4.81 -3.13
CA ILE A 48 8.66 3.83 -3.07
C ILE A 48 8.87 2.82 -1.93
N SER A 49 10.10 2.35 -1.71
CA SER A 49 10.40 1.47 -0.57
C SER A 49 10.14 2.13 0.78
N GLN A 50 10.42 3.42 0.94
CA GLN A 50 10.12 4.17 2.17
C GLN A 50 8.61 4.31 2.38
N HIS A 51 7.86 4.59 1.32
CA HIS A 51 6.39 4.62 1.37
C HIS A 51 5.82 3.26 1.77
N LEU A 52 6.34 2.16 1.22
CA LEU A 52 5.93 0.81 1.60
C LEU A 52 6.22 0.48 3.06
N ASN A 53 7.36 0.93 3.61
CA ASN A 53 7.66 0.74 5.03
C ASN A 53 6.62 1.45 5.92
N VAL A 54 6.25 2.69 5.58
CA VAL A 54 5.20 3.44 6.31
C VAL A 54 3.85 2.72 6.22
N LEU A 55 3.51 2.15 5.06
CA LEU A 55 2.29 1.38 4.87
C LEU A 55 2.30 0.04 5.64
N GLU A 56 3.46 -0.61 5.74
CA GLU A 56 3.66 -1.85 6.51
C GLU A 56 3.55 -1.58 8.02
N GLU A 57 4.12 -0.47 8.52
CA GLU A 57 3.98 -0.02 9.92
C GLU A 57 2.55 0.36 10.31
N ALA A 58 1.74 0.81 9.34
CA ALA A 58 0.32 1.09 9.50
C ALA A 58 -0.58 -0.12 9.20
N GLU A 59 0.02 -1.30 8.96
CA GLU A 59 -0.65 -2.56 8.63
C GLU A 59 -1.54 -2.53 7.38
N LEU A 60 -1.35 -1.54 6.50
CA LEU A 60 -2.06 -1.40 5.22
C LEU A 60 -1.42 -2.21 4.10
N VAL A 61 -0.16 -2.61 4.29
CA VAL A 61 0.57 -3.53 3.41
C VAL A 61 1.19 -4.65 4.25
N SER A 62 1.19 -5.86 3.72
CA SER A 62 1.98 -6.97 4.24
C SER A 62 2.95 -7.47 3.20
N THR A 63 3.98 -8.19 3.63
CA THR A 63 5.00 -8.70 2.73
C THR A 63 5.29 -10.17 2.95
N THR A 64 5.63 -10.88 1.88
CA THR A 64 6.04 -12.29 1.92
C THR A 64 7.28 -12.47 1.04
N ARG A 65 8.19 -13.34 1.47
CA ARG A 65 9.37 -13.70 0.69
C ARG A 65 9.18 -15.08 0.06
N ASP A 66 9.47 -15.16 -1.23
CA ASP A 66 9.57 -16.41 -1.97
C ASP A 66 10.89 -16.39 -2.76
N GLY A 67 11.82 -17.25 -2.32
CA GLY A 67 13.21 -17.24 -2.78
C GLY A 67 13.85 -15.85 -2.64
N ARG A 68 14.19 -15.24 -3.79
CA ARG A 68 14.84 -13.92 -3.85
C ARG A 68 13.85 -12.75 -3.95
N TYR A 69 12.56 -13.03 -4.07
CA TYR A 69 11.54 -12.03 -4.31
C TYR A 69 10.83 -11.65 -3.01
N LYS A 70 10.60 -10.35 -2.82
CA LYS A 70 9.72 -9.79 -1.78
C LYS A 70 8.45 -9.31 -2.46
N PHE A 71 7.33 -9.94 -2.14
CA PHE A 71 6.00 -9.57 -2.62
C PHE A 71 5.29 -8.70 -1.60
N HIS A 72 4.49 -7.75 -2.09
CA HIS A 72 3.72 -6.80 -1.28
C HIS A 72 2.24 -7.03 -1.54
N PHE A 73 1.46 -7.01 -0.46
CA PHE A 73 0.04 -7.28 -0.50
C PHE A 73 -0.76 -6.23 0.26
N ILE A 74 -1.86 -5.75 -0.31
CA ILE A 74 -2.78 -4.85 0.39
C ILE A 74 -3.44 -5.55 1.58
N LYS A 75 -3.60 -4.81 2.68
CA LYS A 75 -4.41 -5.18 3.84
C LYS A 75 -5.44 -4.08 4.11
N THR A 76 -6.72 -4.42 3.96
CA THR A 76 -7.84 -3.49 4.21
C THR A 76 -8.39 -3.60 5.64
N SER A 77 -8.01 -4.63 6.40
CA SER A 77 -8.51 -4.87 7.76
C SER A 77 -8.45 -3.66 8.70
N PRO A 78 -7.37 -2.84 8.73
CA PRO A 78 -7.32 -1.65 9.58
C PRO A 78 -8.39 -0.60 9.22
N LEU A 79 -8.84 -0.56 7.96
CA LEU A 79 -9.86 0.37 7.48
C LEU A 79 -11.27 -0.16 7.74
N LEU A 80 -11.49 -1.47 7.62
CA LEU A 80 -12.78 -2.10 7.86
C LEU A 80 -13.29 -1.81 9.27
N ALA A 81 -12.43 -1.86 10.30
CA ALA A 81 -12.82 -1.54 11.68
C ALA A 81 -13.34 -0.09 11.87
N ILE A 82 -12.88 0.85 11.03
CA ILE A 82 -13.34 2.26 11.05
C ILE A 82 -14.63 2.38 10.25
N VAL A 83 -14.68 1.76 9.08
CA VAL A 83 -15.87 1.70 8.22
C VAL A 83 -17.05 1.10 8.99
N ASP A 84 -16.86 -0.03 9.64
CA ASP A 84 -17.90 -0.70 10.44
C ASP A 84 -18.39 0.16 11.60
N ARG A 85 -17.55 1.06 12.16
CA ARG A 85 -17.96 1.95 13.25
C ARG A 85 -18.82 3.11 12.77
N TRP A 86 -18.58 3.63 11.57
CA TRP A 86 -19.18 4.89 11.10
C TRP A 86 -20.23 4.71 10.01
N LEU A 87 -20.11 3.69 9.17
CA LEU A 87 -21.10 3.35 8.15
C LEU A 87 -22.15 2.37 8.67
N ALA A 88 -21.96 1.73 9.83
CA ALA A 88 -23.05 1.07 10.55
C ALA A 88 -23.95 2.12 11.22
N GLN A 89 -24.78 2.76 10.40
CA GLN A 89 -25.92 3.55 10.83
C GLN A 89 -27.10 3.10 9.96
N ASP A 90 -27.85 2.11 10.48
CA ASP A 90 -29.28 1.97 10.23
C ASP A 90 -30.02 2.40 11.50
#